data_AF-A0AAV5W7Z1-F1
#
_entry.id   AF-A0AAV5W7Z1-F1
#
_cell.length_a   1.000
_cell.length_b   1.000
_cell.length_c   1.000
_cell.angle_alpha   90.00
_cell.angle_beta   90.00
_cell.angle_gamma   90.00
#
_symmetry.space_group_name_H-M   'P 1'
#
loop_
_entity.id
_entity.type
_entity.pdbx_description
1 polymer ?
#
loop_
_entity_poly.entity_id
_entity_poly.type
_entity_poly.pdbx_seq_one_letter_code
_entity_poly.pdbx_strand_id
1 'polypeptide(L)'
;LLVLTLLSLVVGAFSHCGYLRNTTNRSRRMVIGGEKVKDRRHWPWQVSVQWYMTKGKTGETGWFYCPSGTVIAERWVLTAAHYIKY
;
A
#
# COMPACT_ATOMS: atom_id res chain seq x y z
N LEU A 1 15.96 27.09 -16.63
CA LEU A 1 16.53 25.75 -16.35
C LEU A 1 16.89 25.56 -14.88
N LEU A 2 17.73 26.42 -14.28
CA LEU A 2 18.09 26.34 -12.85
C LEU A 2 16.90 26.36 -11.87
N VAL A 3 15.88 27.17 -12.16
CA VAL A 3 14.65 27.23 -11.34
C VAL A 3 13.85 25.94 -11.42
N LEU A 4 13.78 25.31 -12.60
CA LEU A 4 13.09 24.04 -12.79
C LEU A 4 13.83 22.88 -12.11
N THR A 5 15.17 22.88 -12.15
CA THR A 5 16.00 21.89 -11.46
C THR A 5 15.94 22.04 -9.93
N LEU A 6 15.86 23.27 -9.42
CA LEU A 6 15.64 23.53 -7.99
C LEU A 6 14.24 23.10 -7.55
N LEU A 7 13.21 23.36 -8.35
CA LEU A 7 11.85 22.85 -8.08
C LEU A 7 11.80 21.32 -8.04
N SER A 8 12.48 20.62 -8.96
CA SER A 8 12.54 19.16 -8.93
C SER A 8 13.28 18.61 -7.71
N LEU A 9 14.33 19.30 -7.24
CA LEU A 9 15.04 18.92 -6.00
C LEU A 9 14.16 19.12 -4.77
N VAL A 10 13.39 20.20 -4.71
CA VAL A 10 12.44 20.47 -3.62
C VAL A 10 11.29 19.45 -3.61
N VAL A 11 10.80 19.03 -4.78
CA VAL A 11 9.74 18.02 -4.91
C VAL A 11 10.26 16.60 -4.65
N GLY A 12 11.49 16.29 -5.06
CA GLY A 12 12.11 14.96 -4.89
C GLY A 12 12.56 14.63 -3.46
N ALA A 13 12.64 15.62 -2.57
CA ALA A 13 13.18 15.46 -1.22
C ALA A 13 12.18 14.99 -0.15
N PHE A 14 10.90 14.78 -0.46
CA PHE A 14 9.87 14.56 0.59
C PHE A 14 8.94 13.36 0.39
N SER A 15 9.42 12.26 -0.18
CA SER A 15 8.77 10.94 0.02
C SER A 15 9.35 10.27 1.26
N HIS A 16 9.08 10.82 2.45
CA HIS A 16 9.49 10.19 3.71
C HIS A 16 8.65 8.94 3.98
N CYS A 17 9.29 7.79 4.16
CA CYS A 17 8.61 6.56 4.56
C CYS A 17 8.11 6.65 6.00
N GLY A 18 7.04 5.91 6.33
CA GLY A 18 6.52 5.81 7.70
C GLY A 18 5.91 7.10 8.30
N TYR A 19 5.92 8.22 7.57
CA TYR A 19 5.34 9.47 8.03
C TYR A 19 3.82 9.49 7.85
N LEU A 20 3.10 9.61 8.95
CA LEU A 20 1.65 9.81 8.97
C LEU A 20 1.35 11.28 9.23
N ARG A 21 0.77 11.96 8.25
CA ARG A 21 0.36 13.36 8.38
C ARG A 21 -0.91 13.42 9.23
N ASN A 22 -0.82 14.07 10.38
CA ASN A 22 -1.90 14.29 11.36
C ASN A 22 -2.40 13.03 12.09
N THR A 23 -1.82 12.73 13.26
CA THR A 23 -2.10 11.53 14.07
C THR A 23 -3.01 11.81 15.27
N THR A 24 -3.97 12.73 15.14
CA THR A 24 -4.94 12.94 16.22
C THR A 24 -5.89 11.75 16.26
N ASN A 25 -5.69 10.88 17.25
CA ASN A 25 -6.51 9.72 17.58
C ASN A 25 -6.19 8.42 16.82
N ARG A 26 -4.98 7.89 17.04
CA ARG A 26 -4.62 6.53 16.65
C ARG A 26 -5.22 5.55 17.69
N SER A 27 -6.28 4.83 17.35
CA SER A 27 -6.69 3.67 18.14
C SER A 27 -5.55 2.66 18.16
N ARG A 28 -5.06 2.30 19.36
CA ARG A 28 -3.92 1.39 19.54
C ARG A 28 -4.27 -0.09 19.34
N ARG A 29 -5.54 -0.42 19.08
CA ARG A 29 -6.01 -1.79 18.82
C ARG A 29 -6.86 -1.79 17.54
N MET A 30 -6.51 -2.63 16.58
CA MET A 30 -7.19 -2.76 15.29
C MET A 30 -7.51 -4.22 14.99
N VAL A 31 -8.67 -4.39 14.32
CA VAL A 31 -9.33 -5.64 13.87
C VAL A 31 -9.44 -6.66 15.01
N ILE A 32 -10.57 -6.91 15.69
CA ILE A 32 -11.93 -7.24 15.28
C ILE A 32 -12.91 -6.18 15.83
N GLY A 33 -13.99 -5.86 15.09
CA GLY A 33 -14.92 -4.77 15.40
C GLY A 33 -14.45 -3.37 14.96
N GLY A 34 -13.38 -3.30 14.16
CA GLY A 34 -12.75 -2.04 13.75
C GLY A 34 -13.65 -1.12 12.92
N GLU A 35 -13.18 0.11 12.70
CA GLU A 35 -13.91 1.13 11.93
C GLU A 35 -13.38 1.27 10.50
N LYS A 36 -14.25 1.74 9.59
CA LYS A 36 -13.83 2.10 8.24
C LYS A 36 -12.90 3.31 8.30
N VAL A 37 -11.73 3.18 7.68
CA VAL A 37 -10.78 4.29 7.53
C VAL A 37 -11.46 5.43 6.77
N LYS A 38 -11.53 6.61 7.38
CA LYS A 38 -12.22 7.79 6.83
C LYS A 38 -11.41 8.54 5.77
N ASP A 39 -10.08 8.49 5.86
CA ASP A 39 -9.17 9.10 4.88
C ASP A 39 -8.03 8.12 4.56
N ARG A 40 -7.79 7.88 3.27
CA ARG A 40 -6.72 7.02 2.74
C ARG A 40 -5.33 7.44 3.26
N ARG A 41 -5.12 8.72 3.60
CA ARG A 41 -3.86 9.24 4.13
C ARG A 41 -3.47 8.68 5.50
N HIS A 42 -4.37 8.01 6.22
CA HIS A 42 -4.05 7.35 7.49
C HIS A 42 -3.17 6.11 7.33
N TRP A 43 -3.20 5.46 6.16
CA TRP A 43 -2.41 4.27 5.86
C TRP A 43 -1.98 4.29 4.39
N PRO A 44 -1.15 5.27 3.98
CA PRO A 44 -0.87 5.55 2.57
C PRO A 44 -0.08 4.42 1.89
N TRP A 45 0.59 3.57 2.69
CA TRP A 45 1.32 2.40 2.22
C TRP A 45 0.44 1.15 2.05
N GLN A 46 -0.80 1.14 2.56
CA GLN A 46 -1.69 -0.01 2.49
C GLN A 46 -2.18 -0.22 1.06
N VAL A 47 -1.94 -1.41 0.50
CA VAL A 47 -2.40 -1.80 -0.84
C VAL A 47 -3.07 -3.16 -0.84
N SER A 48 -3.94 -3.38 -1.84
CA SER A 48 -4.47 -4.69 -2.18
C SER A 48 -3.64 -5.26 -3.32
N VAL A 49 -3.15 -6.50 -3.14
CA VAL A 49 -2.40 -7.21 -4.18
C VAL A 49 -3.36 -8.13 -4.92
N GLN A 50 -3.49 -7.91 -6.24
CA GLN A 50 -4.42 -8.63 -7.10
C GLN A 50 -3.69 -9.11 -8.34
N TRP A 51 -4.01 -10.32 -8.78
CA TRP A 51 -3.54 -10.84 -10.06
C TRP A 51 -4.61 -11.70 -10.71
N TYR A 52 -4.57 -11.75 -12.04
CA TYR A 52 -5.51 -12.54 -12.82
C TYR A 52 -4.99 -13.98 -12.93
N MET A 53 -5.79 -14.94 -12.48
CA MET A 53 -5.51 -16.37 -12.62
C MET A 53 -6.39 -16.96 -13.72
N THR A 54 -5.78 -17.73 -14.63
CA THR A 54 -6.48 -18.51 -15.67
C THR A 54 -6.67 -19.99 -15.30
N LYS A 55 -6.01 -20.45 -14.24
CA LYS A 55 -6.17 -21.78 -13.63
C LYS A 55 -6.04 -21.69 -12.12
N GLY A 56 -7.09 -21.21 -11.45
CA GLY A 56 -7.16 -21.20 -9.99
C GLY A 56 -7.13 -22.62 -9.40
N LYS A 57 -6.97 -22.73 -8.07
CA LYS A 57 -6.93 -24.03 -7.36
C LYS A 57 -8.18 -24.90 -7.58
N THR A 58 -9.30 -24.27 -7.90
CA THR A 58 -10.60 -24.89 -8.19
C THR A 58 -10.90 -25.00 -9.69
N GLY A 59 -9.94 -24.62 -10.56
CA GLY A 59 -10.16 -24.51 -12.01
C GLY A 59 -10.85 -23.21 -12.44
N GLU A 60 -11.15 -22.31 -11.51
CA GLU A 60 -11.76 -21.01 -11.80
C GLU A 60 -10.77 -20.06 -12.49
N THR A 61 -11.29 -19.30 -13.45
CA THR A 61 -10.60 -18.16 -14.06
C THR A 61 -11.14 -16.87 -13.43
N GLY A 62 -10.26 -16.02 -12.92
CA GLY A 62 -10.69 -14.79 -12.28
C GLY A 62 -9.58 -14.05 -11.54
N TRP A 63 -9.94 -12.92 -10.95
CA TRP A 63 -9.05 -12.16 -10.08
C TRP A 63 -8.86 -12.90 -8.76
N PHE A 64 -7.62 -13.30 -8.49
CA PHE A 64 -7.27 -13.82 -7.18
C PHE A 64 -6.87 -12.68 -6.27
N TYR A 65 -7.52 -12.64 -5.11
CA TYR A 65 -7.33 -11.60 -4.12
C TYR A 65 -6.33 -12.09 -3.06
N CYS A 66 -5.26 -11.33 -2.86
CA CYS A 66 -4.46 -11.43 -1.64
C CYS A 66 -4.69 -10.23 -0.73
N PRO A 67 -4.83 -10.48 0.59
CA PRO A 67 -5.53 -9.55 1.45
C PRO A 67 -4.76 -8.28 1.80
N SER A 68 -3.44 -8.21 1.57
CA SER A 68 -2.66 -7.02 1.97
C SER A 68 -1.26 -6.98 1.36
N GLY A 69 -0.78 -5.76 1.10
CA GLY A 69 0.63 -5.44 0.88
C GLY A 69 0.97 -4.04 1.42
N THR A 70 2.28 -3.77 1.55
CA THR A 70 2.82 -2.49 2.04
C THR A 70 3.78 -1.92 1.01
N VAL A 71 3.54 -0.70 0.53
CA VAL A 71 4.52 0.05 -0.28
C VAL A 71 5.72 0.41 0.58
N ILE A 72 6.91 -0.10 0.22
CA ILE A 72 8.17 0.17 0.94
C ILE A 72 9.10 1.11 0.18
N ALA A 73 8.93 1.21 -1.14
CA ALA A 73 9.61 2.16 -2.02
C ALA A 73 8.77 2.37 -3.29
N GLU A 74 9.15 3.33 -4.13
CA GLU A 74 8.37 3.79 -5.31
C GLU A 74 7.87 2.65 -6.22
N ARG A 75 8.62 1.55 -6.31
CA ARG A 75 8.31 0.40 -7.19
C ARG A 75 8.31 -0.93 -6.44
N TRP A 76 8.27 -0.90 -5.11
CA TRP A 76 8.40 -2.09 -4.28
C TRP A 76 7.26 -2.22 -3.29
N VAL A 77 6.57 -3.35 -3.35
CA VAL A 77 5.52 -3.75 -2.42
C VAL A 77 5.99 -5.00 -1.67
N LEU A 78 5.94 -4.96 -0.34
CA LEU A 78 6.16 -6.10 0.52
C LEU A 78 4.83 -6.82 0.78
N THR A 79 4.81 -8.15 0.67
CA THR A 79 3.67 -9.00 1.04
C THR A 79 4.17 -10.34 1.58
N ALA A 80 3.28 -11.16 2.15
CA ALA A 80 3.66 -12.47 2.65
C ALA A 80 3.85 -13.46 1.50
N ALA A 81 4.98 -14.17 1.48
CA ALA A 81 5.30 -15.10 0.39
C ALA A 81 4.25 -16.21 0.19
N HIS A 82 3.61 -16.69 1.27
CA HIS A 82 2.61 -17.76 1.19
C HIS A 82 1.35 -17.37 0.38
N TYR A 83 1.12 -16.08 0.16
CA TYR A 83 0.05 -15.57 -0.68
C TYR A 83 0.35 -15.79 -2.17
N ILE A 84 1.62 -15.69 -2.56
CA ILE A 84 2.05 -15.85 -3.94
C ILE A 84 2.27 -17.35 -4.18
N LYS A 85 1.26 -17.99 -4.78
CA LYS A 85 1.36 -19.37 -5.23
C LYS A 85 1.78 -19.39 -6.69
N TYR A 86 2.95 -19.95 -6.96
CA TYR A 86 3.36 -20.37 -8.30
C TYR A 86 2.52 -21.57 -8.75
#